data_AF-A0A662H524-F1
#
_entry.id   AF-A0A662H524-F1
#
_cell.length_a   1.000
_cell.length_b   1.000
_cell.length_c   1.000
_cell.angle_alpha   90.00
_cell.angle_beta   90.00
_cell.angle_gamma   90.00
#
_symmetry.space_group_name_H-M   'P 1'
#
loop_
_entity.id
_entity.type
_entity.pdbx_description
1 polymer ?
#
loop_
_entity_poly.entity_id
_entity_poly.type
_entity_poly.pdbx_seq_one_letter_code
_entity_poly.pdbx_strand_id
1 'polypeptide(L)'
;MSRIEKLFEEYIETCPYCRKKALVVRSIIYEIPYVGKALLFSKKCHHCGYSHADVLPLEIKEPIRIRFKVKKANDLCVKIIRSPFATIRVPELGVEITPGPLAPMFYTNVEGLLERLEDLGETFKALALSEEDKRRAEKYLERVKKIKSELDFTIEIEDPYGLSTIIVLDEEQKRRLSIEKSGDVDVETKEEGERKGKR
;
A
#
# COMPACT_ATOMS: atom_id res chain seq x y z
N MET A 1 8.48 28.55 -19.05
CA MET A 1 9.70 27.78 -18.73
C MET A 1 9.54 27.33 -17.30
N SER A 2 9.12 26.07 -17.16
CA SER A 2 7.99 25.67 -16.34
C SER A 2 8.38 25.40 -14.88
N ARG A 3 7.40 25.59 -13.99
CA ARG A 3 7.43 25.33 -12.53
C ARG A 3 8.03 23.97 -12.13
N ILE A 4 8.16 23.05 -13.09
CA ILE A 4 8.73 21.69 -12.98
C ILE A 4 10.25 21.71 -12.77
N GLU A 5 10.99 22.63 -13.40
CA GLU A 5 12.47 22.66 -13.31
C GLU A 5 12.98 23.04 -11.91
N LYS A 6 12.17 23.73 -11.09
CA LYS A 6 12.56 24.16 -9.73
C LYS A 6 12.40 23.08 -8.64
N LEU A 7 11.83 21.92 -8.98
CA LEU A 7 11.55 20.85 -8.01
C LEU A 7 12.23 19.52 -8.36
N PHE A 8 12.99 19.48 -9.45
CA PHE A 8 13.72 18.30 -9.91
C PHE A 8 15.17 18.37 -9.44
N GLU A 9 15.62 17.33 -8.75
CA GLU A 9 16.99 17.16 -8.28
C GLU A 9 17.57 15.86 -8.82
N GLU A 10 18.81 15.91 -9.32
CA GLU A 10 19.58 14.74 -9.73
C GLU A 10 21.00 14.84 -9.17
N TYR A 11 21.46 13.78 -8.49
CA TYR A 11 22.81 13.71 -7.95
C TYR A 11 23.34 12.27 -7.90
N ILE A 12 24.66 12.13 -7.70
CA ILE A 12 25.33 10.82 -7.62
C ILE A 12 25.75 10.54 -6.19
N GLU A 13 25.36 9.38 -5.68
CA GLU A 13 25.71 8.88 -4.36
C GLU A 13 26.43 7.52 -4.39
N THR A 14 26.90 7.13 -3.20
CA THR A 14 27.48 5.81 -2.95
C THR A 14 26.38 4.75 -2.91
N CYS A 15 26.52 3.71 -3.74
CA CYS A 15 25.55 2.62 -3.79
C CYS A 15 25.58 1.82 -2.48
N PRO A 16 24.44 1.59 -1.81
CA PRO A 16 24.40 0.81 -0.57
C PRO A 16 24.76 -0.66 -0.79
N TYR A 17 24.62 -1.17 -2.01
CA TYR A 17 24.84 -2.57 -2.35
C TYR A 17 26.29 -2.87 -2.73
N CYS A 18 26.87 -2.12 -3.68
CA CYS A 18 28.24 -2.35 -4.17
C CYS A 18 29.28 -1.35 -3.65
N ARG A 19 28.85 -0.36 -2.85
CA ARG A 19 29.69 0.70 -2.26
C ARG A 19 30.46 1.57 -3.26
N LYS A 20 30.13 1.50 -4.56
CA LYS A 20 30.70 2.38 -5.58
C LYS A 20 29.88 3.66 -5.72
N LYS A 21 30.55 4.79 -5.97
CA LYS A 21 29.94 6.09 -6.25
C LYS A 21 29.37 6.13 -7.67
N ALA A 22 28.29 5.37 -7.87
CA ALA A 22 27.66 5.15 -9.17
C ALA A 22 26.13 5.07 -9.06
N LEU A 23 25.55 5.47 -7.92
CA LEU A 23 24.12 5.50 -7.69
C LEU A 23 23.56 6.86 -8.14
N VAL A 24 22.84 6.89 -9.25
CA VAL A 24 22.12 8.09 -9.68
C VAL A 24 20.81 8.14 -8.92
N VAL A 25 20.60 9.22 -8.17
CA VAL A 25 19.37 9.53 -7.46
C VAL A 25 18.68 10.66 -8.20
N ARG A 26 17.40 10.47 -8.54
CA ARG A 26 16.53 11.49 -9.12
C ARG A 26 15.33 11.67 -8.22
N SER A 27 14.96 12.91 -7.95
CA SER A 27 13.79 13.23 -7.14
C SER A 27 13.04 14.42 -7.71
N ILE A 28 11.72 14.39 -7.56
CA ILE A 28 10.84 15.51 -7.87
C ILE A 28 9.72 15.62 -6.83
N ILE A 29 9.44 16.84 -6.37
CA ILE A 29 8.22 17.10 -5.63
C ILE A 29 7.10 17.32 -6.63
N TYR A 30 6.06 16.50 -6.55
CA TYR A 30 4.90 16.53 -7.44
C TYR A 30 3.61 16.48 -6.64
N GLU A 31 2.58 17.17 -7.12
CA GLU A 31 1.24 17.13 -6.53
C GLU A 31 0.41 16.05 -7.23
N ILE A 32 0.26 14.90 -6.57
CA ILE A 32 -0.48 13.76 -7.10
C ILE A 32 -1.97 13.96 -6.77
N PRO A 33 -2.88 13.85 -7.75
CA PRO A 33 -4.32 13.90 -7.50
C PRO A 33 -4.74 12.96 -6.36
N TYR A 34 -5.61 13.44 -5.47
CA TYR A 34 -6.15 12.73 -4.30
C TYR A 34 -5.15 12.44 -3.16
N VAL A 35 -3.85 12.36 -3.45
CA VAL A 35 -2.81 12.13 -2.44
C VAL A 35 -2.34 13.46 -1.84
N GLY A 36 -2.06 14.46 -2.68
CA GLY A 36 -1.43 15.72 -2.30
C GLY A 36 0.02 15.79 -2.74
N LYS A 37 0.83 16.63 -2.10
CA LYS A 37 2.27 16.73 -2.40
C LYS A 37 3.01 15.48 -1.98
N ALA A 38 3.79 14.92 -2.90
CA ALA A 38 4.64 13.77 -2.67
C ALA A 38 6.02 13.97 -3.31
N LEU A 39 7.04 13.41 -2.68
CA LEU A 39 8.37 13.23 -3.23
C LEU A 39 8.40 11.92 -4.03
N LEU A 40 8.49 12.04 -5.35
CA LEU A 40 8.74 10.92 -6.23
C LEU A 40 10.25 10.81 -6.36
N PHE A 41 10.82 9.65 -6.08
CA PHE A 41 12.26 9.46 -6.27
C PHE A 41 12.58 8.11 -6.90
N SER A 42 13.73 8.06 -7.55
CA SER A 42 14.31 6.83 -8.09
C SER A 42 15.82 6.82 -7.85
N LYS A 43 16.35 5.63 -7.60
CA LYS A 43 17.76 5.35 -7.36
C LYS A 43 18.16 4.24 -8.32
N LYS A 44 19.15 4.47 -9.18
CA LYS A 44 19.67 3.45 -10.12
C LYS A 44 21.19 3.44 -10.12
N CYS A 45 21.78 2.28 -9.84
CA CYS A 45 23.22 2.10 -9.85
C CYS A 45 23.69 1.60 -11.21
N HIS A 46 24.52 2.38 -11.91
CA HIS A 46 25.08 2.00 -13.21
C HIS A 46 26.17 0.93 -13.12
N HIS A 47 26.64 0.60 -11.92
CA HIS A 47 27.67 -0.41 -11.71
C HIS A 47 27.11 -1.81 -11.44
N CYS A 48 26.23 -1.98 -10.44
CA CYS A 48 25.70 -3.29 -10.07
C CYS A 48 24.25 -3.53 -10.49
N GLY A 49 23.58 -2.55 -11.10
CA GLY A 49 22.19 -2.66 -11.54
C GLY A 49 21.13 -2.48 -10.45
N TYR A 50 21.52 -2.25 -9.19
CA TYR A 50 20.56 -1.93 -8.11
C TYR A 50 19.63 -0.79 -8.53
N SER A 51 18.31 -0.99 -8.39
CA SER A 51 17.29 -0.01 -8.74
C SER A 51 16.18 -0.01 -7.70
N HIS A 52 15.70 1.17 -7.33
CA HIS A 52 14.58 1.34 -6.41
C HIS A 52 13.88 2.66 -6.73
N ALA A 53 12.54 2.67 -6.69
CA ALA A 53 11.74 3.86 -6.87
C ALA A 53 10.57 3.83 -5.88
N ASP A 54 10.20 4.99 -5.36
CA ASP A 54 9.10 5.10 -4.40
C ASP A 54 8.44 6.48 -4.45
N VAL A 55 7.27 6.56 -3.84
CA VAL A 55 6.46 7.77 -3.68
C VAL A 55 6.28 8.02 -2.20
N LEU A 56 6.88 9.10 -1.70
CA LEU A 56 6.79 9.50 -0.30
C LEU A 56 5.85 10.69 -0.16
N PRO A 57 4.69 10.52 0.49
CA PRO A 57 3.82 11.64 0.84
C PRO A 57 4.57 12.66 1.71
N LEU A 58 4.38 13.95 1.42
CA LEU A 58 4.98 15.06 2.18
C LEU A 58 3.96 15.76 3.09
N GLU A 59 2.76 15.23 3.16
CA GLU A 59 1.64 15.74 3.94
C GLU A 59 1.24 14.70 4.99
N ILE A 60 0.75 15.19 6.12
CA ILE A 60 0.10 14.39 7.15
C ILE A 60 -1.30 14.96 7.32
N LYS A 61 -2.30 14.07 7.39
CA LYS A 61 -3.70 14.40 7.64
C LYS A 61 -4.17 13.67 8.89
N GLU A 62 -5.39 13.95 9.32
CA GLU A 62 -6.00 13.25 10.45
C GLU A 62 -6.19 11.76 10.13
N PRO A 63 -6.11 10.87 11.13
CA PRO A 63 -6.38 9.45 10.92
C PRO A 63 -7.78 9.22 10.37
N ILE A 64 -7.89 8.29 9.42
CA ILE A 64 -9.18 7.94 8.79
C ILE A 64 -9.41 6.44 8.79
N ARG A 65 -10.69 6.07 8.81
CA ARG A 65 -11.18 4.74 8.49
C ARG A 65 -12.13 4.83 7.30
N ILE A 66 -11.80 4.12 6.25
CA ILE A 66 -12.59 4.04 5.02
C ILE A 66 -13.26 2.67 5.00
N ARG A 67 -14.56 2.61 4.71
CA ARG A 67 -15.26 1.36 4.41
C ARG A 67 -15.96 1.47 3.07
N PHE A 68 -15.80 0.46 2.23
CA PHE A 68 -16.51 0.36 0.96
C PHE A 68 -17.12 -1.02 0.81
N LYS A 69 -18.45 -1.08 0.64
CA LYS A 69 -19.15 -2.34 0.40
C LYS A 69 -19.25 -2.62 -1.09
N VAL A 70 -18.60 -3.68 -1.55
CA VAL A 70 -18.67 -4.19 -2.92
C VAL A 70 -19.97 -4.97 -3.09
N LYS A 71 -20.69 -4.74 -4.20
CA LYS A 71 -21.98 -5.39 -4.51
C LYS A 71 -22.20 -5.72 -5.98
N LYS A 72 -21.51 -5.03 -6.89
CA LYS A 72 -21.78 -5.08 -8.34
C LYS A 72 -20.50 -5.23 -9.13
N ALA A 73 -20.61 -5.75 -10.34
CA ALA A 73 -19.48 -5.87 -11.26
C ALA A 73 -18.79 -4.52 -11.53
N ASN A 74 -19.53 -3.41 -11.62
CA ASN A 74 -18.96 -2.08 -11.82
C ASN A 74 -18.05 -1.62 -10.66
N ASP A 75 -18.20 -2.22 -9.47
CA ASP A 75 -17.36 -1.90 -8.33
C ASP A 75 -15.93 -2.42 -8.49
N LEU A 76 -15.71 -3.42 -9.35
CA LEU A 76 -14.38 -3.94 -9.67
C LEU A 76 -13.44 -2.85 -10.20
N CYS A 77 -13.99 -1.82 -10.85
CA CYS A 77 -13.26 -0.70 -11.42
C CYS A 77 -12.96 0.43 -10.42
N VAL A 78 -13.58 0.44 -9.24
CA VAL A 78 -13.38 1.45 -8.20
C VAL A 78 -11.91 1.47 -7.79
N LYS A 79 -11.29 2.66 -7.78
CA LYS A 79 -9.86 2.79 -7.49
C LYS A 79 -9.62 2.80 -5.99
N ILE A 80 -8.57 2.10 -5.58
CA ILE A 80 -8.09 2.03 -4.21
C ILE A 80 -6.71 2.65 -4.18
N ILE A 81 -6.55 3.67 -3.34
CA ILE A 81 -5.27 4.29 -3.03
C ILE A 81 -5.01 4.00 -1.55
N ARG A 82 -4.04 3.12 -1.27
CA ARG A 82 -3.62 2.81 0.09
C ARG A 82 -2.24 3.44 0.34
N SER A 83 -2.14 4.24 1.38
CA SER A 83 -0.88 4.82 1.82
C SER A 83 0.10 3.74 2.29
N PRO A 84 1.42 4.01 2.28
CA PRO A 84 2.44 3.11 2.84
C PRO A 84 2.11 2.59 4.24
N PHE A 85 1.40 3.39 5.05
CA PHE A 85 1.17 3.19 6.48
C PHE A 85 -0.20 2.57 6.81
N ALA A 86 -1.07 2.40 5.82
CA ALA A 86 -2.45 1.99 6.07
C ALA A 86 -2.61 0.46 6.09
N THR A 87 -3.50 -0.02 6.93
CA THR A 87 -3.90 -1.42 7.02
C THR A 87 -5.16 -1.64 6.19
N ILE A 88 -5.16 -2.67 5.34
CA ILE A 88 -6.35 -3.11 4.60
C ILE A 88 -6.96 -4.33 5.29
N ARG A 89 -8.28 -4.36 5.46
CA ARG A 89 -9.02 -5.53 5.94
C ARG A 89 -10.12 -5.92 4.98
N VAL A 90 -10.33 -7.23 4.88
CA VAL A 90 -11.51 -7.84 4.23
C VAL A 90 -12.13 -8.80 5.24
N PRO A 91 -13.08 -8.32 6.08
CA PRO A 91 -13.63 -9.09 7.19
C PRO A 91 -14.22 -10.44 6.77
N GLU A 92 -14.88 -10.49 5.61
CA GLU A 92 -15.50 -11.69 5.06
C GLU A 92 -14.47 -12.79 4.71
N LEU A 93 -13.21 -12.40 4.48
CA LEU A 93 -12.07 -13.32 4.33
C LEU A 93 -11.27 -13.51 5.63
N GLY A 94 -11.51 -12.70 6.65
CA GLY A 94 -10.69 -12.67 7.87
C GLY A 94 -9.24 -12.27 7.57
N VAL A 95 -9.04 -11.45 6.53
CA VAL A 95 -7.71 -11.00 6.11
C VAL A 95 -7.46 -9.59 6.64
N GLU A 96 -6.25 -9.41 7.16
CA GLU A 96 -5.67 -8.14 7.53
C GLU A 96 -4.28 -8.04 6.89
N ILE A 97 -4.07 -6.99 6.09
CA ILE A 97 -2.80 -6.68 5.44
C ILE A 97 -2.26 -5.42 6.09
N THR A 98 -1.31 -5.60 7.01
CA THR A 98 -0.61 -4.52 7.68
C THR A 98 0.56 -4.01 6.85
N PRO A 99 0.96 -2.74 7.01
CA PRO A 99 2.11 -2.19 6.30
C PRO A 99 3.42 -2.82 6.78
N GLY A 100 4.27 -3.22 5.82
CA GLY A 100 5.66 -3.58 6.08
C GLY A 100 6.62 -2.38 5.97
N PRO A 101 7.90 -2.53 6.36
CA PRO A 101 8.87 -1.41 6.36
C PRO A 101 9.13 -0.77 5.00
N LEU A 102 8.92 -1.53 3.91
CA LEU A 102 9.12 -1.09 2.53
C LEU A 102 7.78 -1.11 1.76
N ALA A 103 6.65 -0.98 2.46
CA ALA A 103 5.35 -1.04 1.82
C ALA A 103 5.16 0.20 0.92
N PRO A 104 5.05 0.03 -0.40
CA PRO A 104 4.91 1.16 -1.29
C PRO A 104 3.51 1.77 -1.15
N MET A 105 3.37 2.98 -1.67
CA MET A 105 2.04 3.52 -1.95
C MET A 105 1.35 2.62 -2.97
N PHE A 106 0.17 2.11 -2.62
CA PHE A 106 -0.52 1.07 -3.39
C PHE A 106 -1.69 1.68 -4.13
N TYR A 107 -1.54 1.81 -5.46
CA TYR A 107 -2.58 2.27 -6.36
C TYR A 107 -3.12 1.08 -7.16
N THR A 108 -4.40 0.75 -6.97
CA THR A 108 -5.04 -0.38 -7.63
C THR A 108 -6.53 -0.11 -7.86
N ASN A 109 -7.29 -1.12 -8.26
CA ASN A 109 -8.74 -1.18 -8.18
C ASN A 109 -9.20 -2.38 -7.31
N VAL A 110 -10.51 -2.51 -7.10
CA VAL A 110 -11.09 -3.63 -6.34
C VAL A 110 -10.72 -4.98 -6.95
N GLU A 111 -10.72 -5.09 -8.28
CA GLU A 111 -10.28 -6.31 -8.99
C GLU A 111 -8.83 -6.69 -8.68
N GLY A 112 -7.89 -5.74 -8.81
CA GLY A 112 -6.48 -5.98 -8.51
C GLY A 112 -6.22 -6.27 -7.02
N LEU A 113 -7.06 -5.77 -6.12
CA LEU A 113 -7.02 -6.20 -4.72
C LEU A 113 -7.45 -7.67 -4.58
N LEU A 114 -8.50 -8.11 -5.27
CA LEU A 114 -8.97 -9.50 -5.26
C LEU A 114 -7.93 -10.46 -5.85
N GLU A 115 -7.28 -10.09 -6.96
CA GLU A 115 -6.17 -10.86 -7.53
C GLU A 115 -5.04 -11.03 -6.52
N ARG A 116 -4.65 -9.94 -5.85
CA ARG A 116 -3.59 -9.99 -4.84
C ARG A 116 -3.95 -10.84 -3.62
N LEU A 117 -5.22 -10.86 -3.23
CA LEU A 117 -5.72 -11.74 -2.17
C LEU A 117 -5.67 -13.21 -2.61
N GLU A 118 -6.01 -13.51 -3.86
CA GLU A 118 -5.87 -14.86 -4.42
C GLU A 118 -4.39 -15.30 -4.46
N ASP A 119 -3.49 -14.44 -4.95
CA ASP A 119 -2.04 -14.69 -5.00
C ASP A 119 -1.46 -14.98 -3.61
N LEU A 120 -1.94 -14.28 -2.58
CA LEU A 120 -1.55 -14.52 -1.19
C LEU A 120 -1.91 -15.94 -0.75
N GLY A 121 -3.13 -16.40 -1.11
CA GLY A 121 -3.59 -17.75 -0.81
C GLY A 121 -2.78 -18.83 -1.53
N GLU A 122 -2.49 -18.62 -2.82
CA GLU A 122 -1.66 -19.54 -3.61
C GLU A 122 -0.22 -19.59 -3.06
N THR A 123 0.32 -18.45 -2.65
CA THR A 123 1.64 -18.37 -2.00
C THR A 123 1.66 -19.16 -0.69
N PHE A 124 0.65 -18.98 0.18
CA PHE A 124 0.55 -19.76 1.42
C PHE A 124 0.41 -21.26 1.16
N LYS A 125 -0.32 -21.65 0.11
CA LYS A 125 -0.43 -23.05 -0.30
C LYS A 125 0.91 -23.61 -0.76
N ALA A 126 1.67 -22.86 -1.56
CA ALA A 126 2.98 -23.27 -2.07
C ALA A 126 4.04 -23.37 -0.96
N LEU A 127 3.95 -22.53 0.08
CA LEU A 127 4.86 -22.50 1.22
C LEU A 127 4.41 -23.42 2.39
N ALA A 128 3.29 -24.12 2.25
CA ALA A 128 2.76 -24.97 3.30
C ALA A 128 3.73 -26.10 3.66
N LEU A 129 4.04 -26.23 4.96
CA LEU A 129 4.95 -27.27 5.49
C LEU A 129 4.19 -28.48 6.06
N SER A 130 2.87 -28.37 6.20
CA SER A 130 2.00 -29.41 6.72
C SER A 130 0.71 -29.52 5.91
N GLU A 131 0.05 -30.69 5.97
CA GLU A 131 -1.27 -30.88 5.37
C GLU A 131 -2.34 -29.98 6.03
N GLU A 132 -2.16 -29.62 7.30
CA GLU A 132 -3.06 -28.69 7.96
C GLU A 132 -2.97 -27.29 7.36
N ASP A 133 -1.74 -26.79 7.14
CA ASP A 133 -1.50 -25.47 6.53
C ASP A 133 -2.03 -25.43 5.10
N LYS A 134 -1.81 -26.50 4.33
CA LYS A 134 -2.33 -26.65 2.98
C LYS A 134 -3.86 -26.59 2.96
N ARG A 135 -4.53 -27.30 3.89
CA ARG A 135 -5.99 -27.26 4.03
C ARG A 135 -6.50 -25.87 4.42
N ARG A 136 -5.77 -25.13 5.27
CA ARG A 136 -6.11 -23.74 5.64
C ARG A 136 -6.02 -22.82 4.42
N ALA A 137 -4.96 -22.94 3.62
CA ALA A 137 -4.78 -22.16 2.40
C ALA A 137 -5.87 -22.49 1.35
N GLU A 138 -6.23 -23.75 1.18
CA GLU A 138 -7.32 -24.16 0.27
C GLU A 138 -8.68 -23.59 0.67
N LYS A 139 -9.04 -23.66 1.97
CA LYS A 139 -10.25 -23.04 2.49
C LYS A 139 -10.27 -21.52 2.29
N TYR A 140 -9.11 -20.88 2.43
CA TYR A 140 -8.98 -19.46 2.17
C TYR A 140 -9.25 -19.14 0.68
N LEU A 141 -8.62 -19.88 -0.24
CA LEU A 141 -8.82 -19.72 -1.67
C LEU A 141 -10.27 -19.98 -2.10
N GLU A 142 -10.96 -20.94 -1.49
CA GLU A 142 -12.40 -21.15 -1.71
C GLU A 142 -13.23 -19.93 -1.32
N ARG A 143 -12.92 -19.30 -0.18
CA ARG A 143 -13.60 -18.06 0.25
C ARG A 143 -13.30 -16.91 -0.70
N VAL A 144 -12.06 -16.78 -1.18
CA VAL A 144 -11.69 -15.78 -2.19
C VAL A 144 -12.52 -15.98 -3.47
N LYS A 145 -12.58 -17.21 -3.99
CA LYS A 145 -13.39 -17.54 -5.18
C LYS A 145 -14.87 -17.21 -4.97
N LYS A 146 -15.41 -17.51 -3.79
CA LYS A 146 -16.80 -17.17 -3.43
C LYS A 146 -17.05 -15.67 -3.48
N ILE A 147 -16.22 -14.84 -2.84
CA ILE A 147 -16.42 -13.38 -2.85
C ILE A 147 -16.18 -12.77 -4.24
N LYS A 148 -15.28 -13.34 -5.06
CA LYS A 148 -15.09 -12.90 -6.46
C LYS A 148 -16.34 -13.16 -7.31
N SER A 149 -17.07 -14.25 -7.04
CA SER A 149 -18.29 -14.60 -7.76
C SER A 149 -19.52 -13.83 -7.25
N GLU A 150 -19.69 -13.73 -5.93
CA GLU A 150 -20.87 -13.09 -5.32
C GLU A 150 -20.76 -11.57 -5.29
N LEU A 151 -19.52 -11.04 -5.32
CA LEU A 151 -19.20 -9.62 -5.20
C LEU A 151 -19.86 -8.96 -3.99
N ASP A 152 -20.01 -9.70 -2.88
CA ASP A 152 -20.58 -9.20 -1.63
C ASP A 152 -19.55 -9.28 -0.51
N PHE A 153 -18.77 -8.21 -0.35
CA PHE A 153 -17.78 -8.09 0.70
C PHE A 153 -17.46 -6.63 1.00
N THR A 154 -16.73 -6.41 2.09
CA THR A 154 -16.39 -5.08 2.59
C THR A 154 -14.88 -4.90 2.55
N ILE A 155 -14.44 -3.78 2.00
CA ILE A 155 -13.05 -3.34 2.07
C ILE A 155 -12.98 -2.28 3.16
N GLU A 156 -12.14 -2.51 4.16
CA GLU A 156 -11.82 -1.50 5.16
C GLU A 156 -10.37 -1.06 5.02
N ILE A 157 -10.12 0.24 5.13
CA ILE A 157 -8.77 0.83 5.16
C ILE A 157 -8.68 1.70 6.40
N GLU A 158 -7.73 1.39 7.29
CA GLU A 158 -7.37 2.25 8.42
C GLU A 158 -6.03 2.90 8.11
N ASP A 159 -6.01 4.23 8.06
CA ASP A 159 -4.82 5.00 7.73
C ASP A 159 -4.52 6.01 8.84
N PRO A 160 -3.43 5.82 9.60
CA PRO A 160 -3.05 6.74 10.69
C PRO A 160 -2.71 8.15 10.21
N TYR A 161 -2.36 8.33 8.93
CA TYR A 161 -1.97 9.64 8.40
C TYR A 161 -2.96 10.20 7.38
N GLY A 162 -4.11 9.55 7.18
CA GLY A 162 -5.20 10.08 6.37
C GLY A 162 -4.92 10.23 4.87
N LEU A 163 -3.99 9.46 4.32
CA LEU A 163 -3.50 9.60 2.94
C LEU A 163 -4.17 8.64 1.95
N SER A 164 -4.84 7.61 2.46
CA SER A 164 -5.58 6.62 1.68
C SER A 164 -6.91 7.17 1.20
N THR A 165 -7.43 6.64 0.10
CA THR A 165 -8.77 6.95 -0.39
C THR A 165 -9.33 5.84 -1.28
N ILE A 166 -10.64 5.84 -1.46
CA ILE A 166 -11.34 5.00 -2.44
C ILE A 166 -12.08 5.94 -3.39
N ILE A 167 -11.76 5.86 -4.69
CA ILE A 167 -12.34 6.72 -5.71
C ILE A 167 -13.47 5.98 -6.41
N VAL A 168 -14.69 6.41 -6.11
CA VAL A 168 -15.94 5.89 -6.69
C VAL A 168 -16.29 6.63 -7.99
N LEU A 169 -17.10 5.99 -8.83
CA LEU A 169 -17.47 6.44 -10.17
C LEU A 169 -18.89 7.02 -10.23
N ASP A 170 -19.78 6.60 -9.33
CA ASP A 170 -21.19 7.00 -9.33
C ASP A 170 -21.74 7.24 -7.90
N GLU A 171 -22.94 7.84 -7.82
CA GLU A 171 -23.60 8.17 -6.55
C GLU A 171 -24.08 6.93 -5.78
N GLU A 172 -24.29 5.79 -6.45
CA GLU A 172 -24.66 4.55 -5.77
C GLU A 172 -23.47 3.94 -5.02
N GLN A 173 -22.30 3.95 -5.62
CA GLN A 173 -21.03 3.58 -5.00
C GLN A 173 -20.71 4.50 -3.83
N LYS A 174 -20.92 5.81 -4.01
CA LYS A 174 -20.72 6.81 -2.95
C LYS A 174 -21.61 6.57 -1.72
N ARG A 175 -22.86 6.12 -1.90
CA ARG A 175 -23.75 5.74 -0.78
C ARG A 175 -23.25 4.52 0.02
N ARG A 176 -22.39 3.69 -0.58
CA ARG A 176 -21.78 2.50 0.04
C ARG A 176 -20.35 2.73 0.52
N LEU A 177 -19.86 3.96 0.38
CA LEU A 177 -18.57 4.42 0.88
C LEU A 177 -18.81 5.22 2.16
N SER A 178 -18.16 4.84 3.26
CA SER A 178 -18.05 5.67 4.45
C SER A 178 -16.59 6.03 4.71
N ILE A 179 -16.37 7.27 5.12
CA ILE A 179 -15.07 7.78 5.54
C ILE A 179 -15.29 8.44 6.90
N GLU A 180 -14.73 7.83 7.93
CA GLU A 180 -14.83 8.29 9.31
C GLU A 180 -13.46 8.79 9.76
N LYS A 181 -13.42 9.87 10.54
CA LYS A 181 -12.20 10.27 11.24
C LYS A 181 -11.98 9.29 12.38
N SER A 182 -10.84 8.63 12.42
CA SER A 182 -10.48 7.78 13.55
C SER A 182 -9.84 8.66 14.62
N GLY A 183 -10.38 8.66 15.83
CA GLY A 183 -9.69 9.27 16.97
C GLY A 183 -8.35 8.58 17.23
N ASP A 184 -7.35 9.36 17.65
CA ASP A 184 -5.97 9.01 18.02
C ASP A 184 -5.56 7.56 17.77
N VAL A 185 -4.84 7.33 16.67
CA VAL A 185 -4.10 6.09 16.48
C VAL A 185 -2.79 6.25 17.25
N ASP A 186 -2.62 5.50 18.34
CA ASP A 186 -1.34 5.39 19.04
C ASP A 186 -0.30 4.81 18.07
N VAL A 187 0.44 5.68 17.40
CA VAL A 187 1.60 5.28 16.61
C VAL A 187 2.69 4.92 17.61
N GLU A 188 2.77 3.66 17.99
CA GLU A 188 3.94 3.15 18.72
C GLU A 188 5.17 3.26 17.81
N THR A 189 5.85 4.40 17.88
CA THR A 189 7.23 4.54 17.38
C THR A 189 8.11 3.60 18.20
N LYS A 190 8.43 2.44 17.64
CA LYS A 190 9.53 1.60 18.13
C LYS A 190 10.84 2.33 17.84
N GLU A 191 11.27 3.18 18.76
CA GLU A 191 12.66 3.66 18.80
C GLU A 191 13.57 2.44 19.05
N GLU A 192 14.41 2.11 18.07
CA GLU A 192 15.50 1.16 18.24
C GLU A 192 16.49 1.73 19.26
N GLY A 193 16.58 1.07 20.42
CA GLY A 193 17.43 1.50 21.52
C GLY A 193 18.90 1.61 21.13
N GLU A 194 19.47 2.78 21.44
CA GLU A 194 20.92 3.00 21.51
C GLU A 194 21.56 1.98 22.46
N ARG A 195 22.25 0.97 21.90
CA ARG A 195 23.23 0.19 22.64
C ARG A 195 24.47 1.06 22.88
N LYS A 196 24.48 1.78 24.01
CA LYS A 196 25.72 2.27 24.64
C LYS A 196 26.57 1.07 25.08
N GLY A 197 27.47 0.64 24.20
CA GLY A 197 28.56 -0.26 24.54
C GLY A 197 29.69 0.52 25.20
N LYS A 198 29.75 0.48 26.54
CA LYS A 198 30.98 0.71 27.30
C LYS A 198 32.03 -0.31 26.84
N ARG A 199 33.18 0.17 26.36
CA ARG A 199 34.51 -0.35 26.67
C ARG A 199 35.53 0.74 26.42
#